data_AF-A0A9D4I090-F1
#
_entry.id   AF-A0A9D4I090-F1
#
_cell.length_a   1.000
_cell.length_b   1.000
_cell.length_c   1.000
_cell.angle_alpha   90.00
_cell.angle_beta   90.00
_cell.angle_gamma   90.00
#
_symmetry.space_group_name_H-M   'P 1'
#
loop_
_entity.id
_entity.type
_entity.pdbx_description
1 polymer ?
#
loop_
_entity_poly.entity_id
_entity_poly.type
_entity_poly.pdbx_seq_one_letter_code
_entity_poly.pdbx_strand_id
1 'polypeptide(L)'
;MKPATDLCLKCQKHVENITKSGNITEEEKQIKLENYQKHLEKVKCQRDHYREQCERTKLEFDQFSDANKKRGQRSKATDATVHYSFDYSQQVFYPQQAQAVGPMYFKTPRKCQCFGVCCESSVRWKRGQ
;
A
#
# COMPACT_ATOMS: atom_id res chain seq x y z
N MET A 1 16.25 7.35 -15.46
CA MET A 1 14.78 7.32 -15.61
C MET A 1 14.16 8.37 -14.70
N LYS A 2 12.96 8.89 -14.98
CA LYS A 2 12.16 9.55 -13.92
C LYS A 2 11.69 8.48 -12.94
N PRO A 3 11.56 8.77 -11.62
CA PRO A 3 10.97 7.82 -10.67
C PRO A 3 9.52 7.50 -11.07
N ALA A 4 9.03 6.34 -10.64
CA ALA A 4 7.61 6.02 -10.76
C ALA A 4 6.79 7.03 -9.94
N THR A 5 5.66 7.49 -10.48
CA THR A 5 4.82 8.47 -9.79
C THR A 5 3.97 7.80 -8.71
N ASP A 6 3.87 8.42 -7.54
CA ASP A 6 3.03 7.95 -6.42
C ASP A 6 1.50 7.95 -6.71
N LEU A 7 1.11 8.41 -7.89
CA LEU A 7 -0.26 8.31 -8.41
C LEU A 7 -0.62 6.86 -8.71
N CYS A 8 -1.79 6.41 -8.26
CA CYS A 8 -2.32 5.10 -8.64
C CYS A 8 -2.66 5.03 -10.14
N LEU A 9 -2.80 3.82 -10.69
CA LEU A 9 -3.09 3.57 -12.11
C LEU A 9 -4.35 4.29 -12.65
N LYS A 10 -5.30 4.67 -11.78
CA LYS A 10 -6.45 5.49 -12.17
C LYS A 10 -6.08 6.97 -12.25
N CYS A 11 -5.47 7.55 -11.22
CA CYS A 11 -4.93 8.91 -11.27
C CYS A 11 -4.00 9.15 -12.48
N GLN A 12 -3.08 8.21 -12.76
CA GLN A 12 -2.21 8.26 -13.94
C GLN A 12 -3.03 8.38 -15.24
N LYS A 13 -4.01 7.48 -15.43
CA LYS A 13 -4.90 7.51 -16.61
C LYS A 13 -5.75 8.78 -16.71
N HIS A 14 -6.24 9.33 -15.60
CA HIS A 14 -6.97 10.61 -15.63
C HIS A 14 -6.06 11.76 -16.06
N VAL A 15 -4.86 11.88 -15.50
CA VAL A 15 -3.87 12.90 -15.88
C VAL A 15 -3.47 12.76 -17.35
N GLU A 16 -3.21 11.54 -17.83
CA GLU A 16 -2.94 11.29 -19.25
C GLU A 16 -4.10 11.68 -20.15
N ASN A 17 -5.33 11.29 -19.80
CA ASN A 17 -6.54 11.57 -20.59
C ASN A 17 -6.86 13.07 -20.68
N ILE A 18 -6.47 13.86 -19.68
CA ILE A 18 -6.58 15.33 -19.67
C ILE A 18 -5.41 15.95 -20.45
N THR A 19 -4.18 15.49 -20.25
CA THR A 19 -2.99 16.02 -20.96
C THR A 19 -3.06 15.77 -22.48
N LYS A 20 -3.70 14.67 -22.89
CA LYS A 20 -3.90 14.29 -24.30
C LYS A 20 -5.18 14.90 -24.92
N SER A 21 -5.89 15.78 -24.22
CA SER A 21 -7.23 16.25 -24.61
C SER A 21 -7.24 17.49 -25.53
N GLY A 22 -6.29 17.61 -26.45
CA GLY A 22 -6.13 18.82 -27.29
C GLY A 22 -7.26 19.07 -28.30
N ASN A 23 -7.89 18.00 -28.81
CA ASN A 23 -8.83 18.05 -29.94
C ASN A 23 -10.24 17.53 -29.58
N ILE A 24 -10.73 17.83 -28.37
CA ILE A 24 -12.08 17.46 -27.91
C ILE A 24 -12.91 18.71 -27.61
N THR A 25 -14.23 18.56 -27.49
CA THR A 25 -15.10 19.65 -27.04
C THR A 25 -14.83 19.99 -25.56
N GLU A 26 -15.08 21.23 -25.17
CA GLU A 26 -14.99 21.64 -23.75
C GLU A 26 -16.00 20.86 -22.87
N GLU A 27 -17.11 20.39 -23.43
CA GLU A 27 -18.09 19.52 -22.75
C GLU A 27 -17.48 18.15 -22.40
N GLU A 28 -16.84 17.47 -23.35
CA GLU A 28 -16.13 16.22 -23.07
C GLU A 28 -14.97 16.41 -22.08
N LYS A 29 -14.30 17.57 -22.15
CA LYS A 29 -13.18 17.96 -21.30
C LYS A 29 -13.65 18.21 -19.86
N GLN A 30 -14.77 18.90 -19.68
CA GLN A 30 -15.47 19.06 -18.41
C GLN A 30 -15.86 17.71 -17.80
N ILE A 31 -16.45 16.80 -18.61
CA ILE A 31 -16.77 15.44 -18.16
C ILE A 31 -15.50 14.68 -17.72
N LYS A 32 -14.38 14.82 -18.42
CA LYS A 32 -13.08 14.21 -18.04
C LYS A 32 -12.53 14.79 -16.73
N LEU A 33 -12.67 16.09 -16.51
CA LEU A 33 -12.27 16.78 -15.28
C LEU A 33 -13.13 16.37 -14.07
N GLU A 34 -14.45 16.38 -14.20
CA GLU A 34 -15.36 15.95 -13.14
C GLU A 34 -15.12 14.50 -12.71
N ASN A 35 -14.91 13.60 -13.67
CA ASN A 35 -14.61 12.20 -13.37
C ASN A 35 -13.27 12.04 -12.63
N TYR A 36 -12.31 12.95 -12.86
CA TYR A 36 -11.06 12.99 -12.09
C TYR A 36 -11.28 13.57 -10.68
N GLN A 37 -12.06 14.64 -10.54
CA GLN A 37 -12.43 15.22 -9.23
C GLN A 37 -13.16 14.18 -8.34
N LYS A 38 -14.19 13.52 -8.87
CA LYS A 38 -14.93 12.43 -8.21
C LYS A 38 -14.00 11.27 -7.79
N HIS A 39 -12.91 11.02 -8.54
CA HIS A 39 -11.90 10.05 -8.14
C HIS A 39 -11.01 10.57 -6.99
N LEU A 40 -10.56 11.83 -7.04
CA LEU A 40 -9.73 12.45 -5.99
C LEU A 40 -10.49 12.53 -4.65
N GLU A 41 -11.76 12.91 -4.67
CA GLU A 41 -12.66 12.93 -3.50
C GLU A 41 -12.75 11.53 -2.85
N LYS A 42 -12.96 10.50 -3.67
CA LYS A 42 -12.98 9.10 -3.21
C LYS A 42 -11.64 8.68 -2.60
N VAL A 43 -10.51 9.02 -3.23
CA VAL A 43 -9.17 8.71 -2.71
C VAL A 43 -8.88 9.44 -1.40
N LYS A 44 -9.32 10.70 -1.27
CA LYS A 44 -9.24 11.46 -0.02
C LYS A 44 -10.03 10.77 1.09
N CYS A 45 -11.31 10.48 0.85
CA CYS A 45 -12.19 9.79 1.80
C CYS A 45 -11.59 8.44 2.26
N GLN A 46 -11.07 7.63 1.32
CA GLN A 46 -10.40 6.36 1.65
C GLN A 46 -9.12 6.56 2.50
N ARG A 47 -8.34 7.61 2.23
CA ARG A 47 -7.12 7.93 3.00
C ARG A 47 -7.42 8.45 4.40
N ASP A 48 -8.44 9.28 4.54
CA ASP A 48 -8.83 9.89 5.81
C ASP A 48 -9.51 8.85 6.72
N HIS A 49 -10.32 7.94 6.17
CA HIS A 49 -10.80 6.76 6.90
C HIS A 49 -9.66 5.82 7.34
N TYR A 50 -8.68 5.54 6.47
CA TYR A 50 -7.51 4.73 6.86
C TYR A 50 -6.73 5.36 8.03
N ARG A 51 -6.55 6.69 8.04
CA ARG A 51 -5.93 7.42 9.16
C ARG A 51 -6.71 7.27 10.46
N GLU A 52 -8.02 7.53 10.41
CA GLU A 52 -8.95 7.34 11.53
C GLU A 52 -8.86 5.93 12.11
N GLN A 53 -8.87 4.89 11.26
CA GLN A 53 -8.71 3.51 11.73
C GLN A 53 -7.34 3.30 12.39
N CYS A 54 -6.25 3.79 11.81
CA CYS A 54 -4.91 3.67 12.38
C CYS A 54 -4.79 4.38 13.74
N GLU A 55 -5.41 5.54 13.91
CA GLU A 55 -5.44 6.30 15.16
C GLU A 55 -6.29 5.58 16.21
N ARG A 56 -7.51 5.13 15.86
CA ARG A 56 -8.35 4.33 16.77
C ARG A 56 -7.66 3.05 17.24
N THR A 57 -7.02 2.32 16.32
CA THR A 57 -6.30 1.07 16.66
C THR A 57 -5.12 1.32 17.60
N LYS A 58 -4.47 2.49 17.53
CA LYS A 58 -3.38 2.87 18.46
C LYS A 58 -3.94 3.22 19.84
N LEU A 59 -5.04 3.98 19.89
CA LEU A 59 -5.74 4.29 21.15
C LEU A 59 -6.29 3.03 21.83
N GLU A 60 -6.85 2.08 21.08
CA GLU A 60 -7.23 0.74 21.57
C GLU A 60 -5.99 -0.02 22.07
N PHE A 61 -4.88 0.00 21.31
CA PHE A 61 -3.65 -0.71 21.70
C PHE A 61 -2.99 -0.14 22.96
N ASP A 62 -2.98 1.18 23.13
CA ASP A 62 -2.32 1.82 24.25
C ASP A 62 -3.01 1.57 25.60
N GLN A 63 -4.32 1.29 25.60
CA GLN A 63 -5.08 0.87 26.78
C GLN A 63 -4.66 -0.50 27.35
N PHE A 64 -4.00 -1.37 26.57
CA PHE A 64 -3.51 -2.64 27.09
C PHE A 64 -2.28 -2.45 28.00
N SER A 65 -2.20 -3.25 29.06
CA SER A 65 -1.03 -3.24 29.96
C SER A 65 0.25 -3.70 29.25
N ASP A 66 1.41 -3.24 29.72
CA ASP A 66 2.72 -3.63 29.16
C ASP A 66 3.05 -5.13 29.33
N ALA A 67 2.29 -5.85 30.16
CA ALA A 67 2.31 -7.32 30.18
C ALA A 67 1.62 -7.89 28.94
N ASN A 68 0.42 -7.41 28.61
CA ASN A 68 -0.34 -7.84 27.42
C ASN A 68 0.30 -7.38 26.10
N LYS A 69 1.07 -6.28 26.10
CA LYS A 69 1.84 -5.79 24.93
C LYS A 69 3.10 -6.63 24.61
N LYS A 70 3.43 -7.68 25.38
CA LYS A 70 4.58 -8.57 25.12
C LYS A 70 4.23 -9.73 24.18
N ARG A 71 4.89 -9.80 23.04
CA ARG A 71 4.80 -10.95 22.11
C ARG A 71 5.18 -12.25 22.83
N GLY A 72 4.40 -13.30 22.60
CA GLY A 72 4.69 -14.68 23.05
C GLY A 72 3.86 -15.15 24.24
N GLN A 73 3.34 -14.24 25.08
CA GLN A 73 2.42 -14.61 26.14
C GLN A 73 1.00 -14.72 25.58
N ARG A 74 0.34 -15.88 25.74
CA ARG A 74 -1.11 -16.01 25.54
C ARG A 74 -1.82 -15.27 26.68
N SER A 75 -1.95 -13.95 26.56
CA SER A 75 -3.03 -13.23 27.24
C SER A 75 -4.35 -13.92 26.88
N LYS A 76 -5.27 -14.05 27.84
CA LYS A 76 -6.65 -14.47 27.53
C LYS A 76 -7.18 -13.56 26.41
N ALA A 77 -7.89 -14.12 25.45
CA ALA A 77 -8.38 -13.40 24.28
C ALA A 77 -9.17 -12.15 24.70
N THR A 78 -8.47 -11.01 24.70
CA THR A 78 -9.04 -9.68 24.83
C THR A 78 -9.56 -9.30 23.48
N ASP A 79 -10.86 -9.01 23.40
CA ASP A 79 -11.53 -8.68 22.15
C ASP A 79 -11.06 -7.30 21.70
N ALA A 80 -10.13 -7.28 20.75
CA ALA A 80 -9.29 -6.14 20.43
C ALA A 80 -9.19 -5.99 18.91
N THR A 81 -9.63 -4.85 18.38
CA THR A 81 -9.56 -4.60 16.94
C THR A 81 -8.11 -4.34 16.56
N VAL A 82 -7.54 -5.14 15.67
CA VAL A 82 -6.18 -4.93 15.16
C VAL A 82 -6.22 -4.77 13.65
N HIS A 83 -6.01 -3.54 13.20
CA HIS A 83 -5.88 -3.23 11.78
C HIS A 83 -4.47 -3.60 11.28
N TYR A 84 -4.44 -4.45 10.25
CA TYR A 84 -3.24 -4.78 9.48
C TYR A 84 -3.32 -4.11 8.11
N SER A 85 -2.22 -3.53 7.65
CA SER A 85 -2.07 -2.98 6.30
C SER A 85 -1.04 -3.77 5.52
N PHE A 86 -1.15 -3.73 4.19
CA PHE A 86 -0.34 -4.50 3.26
C PHE A 86 0.32 -3.56 2.25
N ASP A 87 1.65 -3.44 2.32
CA ASP A 87 2.41 -2.63 1.37
C ASP A 87 2.50 -3.33 0.02
N TYR A 88 2.39 -2.55 -1.06
CA TYR A 88 2.37 -3.08 -2.43
C TYR A 88 3.67 -3.83 -2.76
N SER A 89 3.52 -5.03 -3.34
CA SER A 89 4.64 -5.94 -3.56
C SER A 89 5.43 -5.66 -4.83
N GLN A 90 6.74 -5.85 -4.74
CA GLN A 90 7.59 -6.04 -5.92
C GLN A 90 7.55 -7.50 -6.36
N GLN A 91 7.66 -7.75 -7.68
CA GLN A 91 8.16 -9.05 -8.15
C GLN A 91 9.61 -9.13 -7.72
N VAL A 92 9.95 -10.16 -6.96
CA VAL A 92 11.32 -10.67 -6.98
C VAL A 92 11.31 -11.86 -7.94
N PHE A 93 12.12 -11.73 -9.00
CA PHE A 93 12.29 -12.72 -10.05
C PHE A 93 13.69 -13.32 -9.85
N TYR A 94 13.80 -14.60 -9.50
CA TYR A 94 15.03 -15.21 -8.99
C TYR A 94 15.34 -16.56 -9.68
N PRO A 95 16.61 -16.95 -9.87
CA PRO A 95 16.95 -18.18 -10.60
C PRO A 95 16.42 -19.44 -9.89
N GLN A 96 16.10 -20.48 -10.66
CA GLN A 96 15.66 -21.77 -10.12
C GLN A 96 16.70 -22.43 -9.18
N GLN A 97 17.99 -22.17 -9.39
CA GLN A 97 19.11 -22.67 -8.58
C GLN A 97 20.25 -21.64 -8.59
N ALA A 98 20.84 -21.35 -7.43
CA ALA A 98 21.86 -20.30 -7.28
C ALA A 98 23.16 -20.57 -8.07
N GLN A 99 23.47 -21.84 -8.37
CA GLN A 99 24.65 -22.28 -9.12
C GLN A 99 24.40 -22.47 -10.63
N ALA A 100 23.24 -22.06 -11.16
CA ALA A 100 22.95 -22.17 -12.59
C ALA A 100 23.90 -21.29 -13.41
N VAL A 101 24.80 -21.89 -14.21
CA VAL A 101 25.77 -21.16 -15.03
C VAL A 101 25.20 -20.77 -16.41
N GLY A 102 25.68 -19.65 -16.94
CA GLY A 102 25.37 -19.19 -18.29
C GLY A 102 23.88 -18.84 -18.51
N PRO A 103 23.38 -18.93 -19.75
CA PRO A 103 22.03 -18.47 -20.11
C PRO A 103 20.86 -19.12 -19.36
N MET A 104 21.05 -20.28 -18.71
CA MET A 104 19.99 -20.89 -17.90
C MET A 104 19.60 -20.02 -16.69
N TYR A 105 20.56 -19.31 -16.09
CA TYR A 105 20.32 -18.40 -14.96
C TYR A 105 19.20 -17.37 -15.23
N PHE A 106 19.13 -16.89 -16.47
CA PHE A 106 18.18 -15.87 -16.92
C PHE A 106 16.92 -16.44 -17.61
N LYS A 107 16.93 -17.72 -18.00
CA LYS A 107 15.84 -18.35 -18.78
C LYS A 107 14.73 -18.99 -17.93
N THR A 108 15.01 -19.40 -16.70
CA THR A 108 14.01 -19.96 -15.77
C THR A 108 13.94 -19.22 -14.43
N PRO A 109 13.60 -17.91 -14.43
CA PRO A 109 13.35 -17.17 -13.20
C PRO A 109 12.04 -17.64 -12.54
N ARG A 110 12.14 -18.15 -11.32
CA ARG A 110 11.00 -18.28 -10.40
C ARG A 110 10.48 -16.88 -10.03
N LYS A 111 9.17 -16.77 -9.84
CA LYS A 111 8.50 -15.55 -9.40
C LYS A 111 8.05 -15.69 -7.96
N CYS A 112 8.33 -14.69 -7.11
CA CYS A 112 7.58 -14.45 -5.88
C CYS A 112 7.12 -12.99 -5.83
N GLN A 113 6.07 -12.74 -5.05
CA GLN A 113 5.53 -11.41 -4.77
C GLN A 113 5.85 -11.10 -3.30
N CYS A 114 6.70 -10.10 -3.05
CA CYS A 114 7.14 -9.75 -1.70
C CYS A 114 6.36 -8.54 -1.20
N PHE A 115 5.32 -8.77 -0.39
CA PHE A 115 4.51 -7.71 0.23
C PHE A 115 4.96 -7.43 1.66
N GLY A 116 4.87 -6.16 2.08
CA GLY A 116 5.01 -5.80 3.49
C GLY A 116 3.70 -6.06 4.25
N VAL A 117 3.80 -6.37 5.54
CA VAL A 117 2.65 -6.43 6.45
C VAL A 117 2.95 -5.54 7.65
N CYS A 118 2.19 -4.46 7.81
CA CYS A 118 2.27 -3.58 8.97
C CYS A 118 1.08 -3.87 9.92
N CYS A 119 1.30 -3.64 11.21
CA CYS A 119 0.31 -3.82 12.26
C CYS A 119 0.09 -2.45 12.92
N GLU A 120 -0.98 -1.76 12.54
CA GLU A 120 -1.12 -0.31 12.76
C GLU A 120 -1.26 0.05 14.25
N SER A 121 -1.77 -0.88 15.07
CA SER A 121 -1.76 -0.78 16.53
C SER A 121 -0.34 -0.66 17.12
N SER A 122 0.63 -1.37 16.54
CA SER A 122 1.92 -1.65 17.17
C SER A 122 3.07 -1.10 16.34
N VAL A 123 3.22 0.23 16.38
CA VAL A 123 4.34 1.02 15.81
C VAL A 123 5.68 0.77 16.52
N ARG A 124 6.06 -0.50 16.70
CA ARG A 124 7.29 -0.96 17.34
C ARG A 124 8.46 -1.14 16.35
N TRP A 125 8.56 -0.24 15.36
CA TRP A 125 9.80 -0.05 14.60
C TRP A 125 10.60 1.13 15.17
N LYS A 126 10.87 1.07 16.49
CA LYS A 126 11.96 1.87 17.07
C LYS A 126 13.25 1.42 16.38
N ARG A 127 13.82 2.28 15.53
CA ARG A 127 15.24 2.21 15.15
C ARG A 127 16.06 2.19 16.44
N GLY A 128 17.14 1.41 16.46
CA GLY A 128 17.85 1.06 17.69
C GLY A 128 18.21 2.26 18.56
N GLN A 129 17.93 2.12 19.85
CA GLN A 129 18.81 2.60 20.91
C GLN A 129 19.75 1.45 21.27
#